data_AF-A0A6A4SX50-F1
#
_entry.id   AF-A0A6A4SX50-F1
#
_cell.length_a   1.000
_cell.length_b   1.000
_cell.length_c   1.000
_cell.angle_alpha   90.00
_cell.angle_beta   90.00
_cell.angle_gamma   90.00
#
_symmetry.space_group_name_H-M   'P 1'
#
loop_
_entity.id
_entity.type
_entity.pdbx_description
1 polymer ?
#
loop_
_entity_poly.entity_id
_entity_poly.type
_entity_poly.pdbx_seq_one_letter_code
_entity_poly.pdbx_strand_id
1 'polypeptide(L)'
;MDNSDIHVVPNTLMIVGLASLGINYFASKICQDALDAGLFPRWKNFLKPYFAVSCFFTVLMLLAVIMSYAMKGSLESSLKVGLKNGIRFYKDTDTPGRCFQKQNIDRMQIEFQCCGNSDFRDWFEVQWISNRYLDFSSKEVKDRIKSNVDGRYLVDGVPFSCCNPSSPRPCIQYQLTNNSAHYNYEFQTEELNIYLRGCREALVNYYMGLMNTIGAGVLSVFLLQGSVLVSLRFLQTAMEAVAGNENTEIETEGYLLEKSVKETIMDYANPVLKFFLLTNQVEEGTAAGATPTA
;
A
#
# COMPACT_ATOMS: atom_id res chain seq x y z
N MET A 1 8.69 -13.85 -6.95
CA MET A 1 8.40 -12.96 -5.81
C MET A 1 8.91 -13.66 -4.60
N ASP A 2 9.86 -13.03 -3.92
CA ASP A 2 10.43 -13.58 -2.70
C ASP A 2 9.35 -13.47 -1.59
N ASN A 3 9.22 -14.48 -0.73
CA ASN A 3 8.13 -14.53 0.27
C ASN A 3 8.19 -13.34 1.26
N SER A 4 9.34 -12.69 1.35
CA SER A 4 9.57 -11.48 2.13
C SER A 4 8.66 -10.31 1.71
N ASP A 5 8.39 -10.14 0.42
CA ASP A 5 7.63 -8.98 -0.11
C ASP A 5 6.15 -8.99 0.31
N ILE A 6 5.56 -10.19 0.48
CA ILE A 6 4.14 -10.35 0.84
C ILE A 6 3.87 -9.87 2.27
N HIS A 7 4.86 -10.01 3.15
CA HIS A 7 4.74 -9.63 4.56
C HIS A 7 5.10 -8.16 4.84
N VAL A 8 5.61 -7.42 3.85
CA VAL A 8 6.01 -6.01 4.04
C VAL A 8 4.82 -5.17 4.48
N VAL A 9 3.70 -5.22 3.76
CA VAL A 9 2.55 -4.36 4.05
C VAL A 9 1.92 -4.65 5.43
N PRO A 10 1.58 -5.91 5.78
CA PRO A 10 1.04 -6.21 7.12
C PRO A 10 2.02 -5.86 8.25
N ASN A 11 3.32 -6.16 8.08
CA ASN A 11 4.32 -5.86 9.11
C ASN A 11 4.48 -4.36 9.31
N THR A 12 4.50 -3.57 8.24
CA THR A 12 4.54 -2.11 8.35
C THR A 12 3.32 -1.57 9.09
N LEU A 13 2.11 -2.04 8.78
CA LEU A 13 0.89 -1.61 9.47
C LEU A 13 0.92 -1.97 10.97
N MET A 14 1.39 -3.17 11.33
CA MET A 14 1.56 -3.56 12.73
C MET A 14 2.58 -2.67 13.46
N ILE A 15 3.73 -2.40 12.85
CA ILE A 15 4.77 -1.55 13.44
C ILE A 15 4.24 -0.13 13.67
N VAL A 16 3.56 0.45 12.69
CA VAL A 16 2.95 1.79 12.81
C VAL A 16 1.88 1.82 13.90
N GLY A 17 1.04 0.78 13.99
CA GLY A 17 0.04 0.65 15.05
C GLY A 17 0.65 0.58 16.44
N LEU A 18 1.66 -0.26 16.63
CA LEU A 18 2.38 -0.39 17.91
C LEU A 18 3.11 0.90 18.30
N ALA A 19 3.73 1.57 17.33
CA ALA A 19 4.36 2.87 17.56
C ALA A 19 3.33 3.92 18.01
N SER A 20 2.16 3.98 17.35
CA SER A 20 1.07 4.89 17.74
C SER A 20 0.58 4.62 19.16
N LEU A 21 0.35 3.35 19.53
CA LEU A 21 -0.06 2.97 20.88
C LEU A 21 1.00 3.37 21.93
N GLY A 22 2.28 3.11 21.65
CA GLY A 22 3.38 3.48 22.53
C GLY A 22 3.45 5.00 22.74
N ILE A 23 3.40 5.79 21.66
CA ILE A 23 3.43 7.25 21.72
C ILE A 23 2.28 7.77 22.59
N ASN A 24 1.05 7.29 22.39
CA ASN A 24 -0.12 7.74 23.15
C ASN A 24 -0.08 7.31 24.62
N TYR A 25 0.44 6.11 24.92
CA TYR A 25 0.65 5.65 26.29
C TYR A 25 1.62 6.58 27.04
N PHE A 26 2.78 6.88 26.43
CA PHE A 26 3.73 7.83 27.02
C PHE A 26 3.14 9.24 27.14
N ALA A 27 2.38 9.71 26.15
CA ALA A 27 1.68 11.00 26.22
C ALA A 27 0.79 11.06 27.46
N SER A 28 -0.01 10.01 27.66
CA SER A 28 -0.95 9.91 28.78
C SER A 28 -0.23 9.93 30.11
N LYS A 29 0.86 9.17 30.24
CA LYS A 29 1.67 9.13 31.46
C LYS A 29 2.33 10.48 31.76
N ILE A 30 2.88 11.13 30.74
CA ILE A 30 3.48 12.46 30.86
C ILE A 30 2.41 13.48 31.29
N CYS A 31 1.23 13.49 30.66
CA CYS A 31 0.16 14.40 31.03
C CYS A 31 -0.29 14.22 32.48
N GLN A 32 -0.42 12.96 32.95
CA GLN A 32 -0.81 12.68 34.34
C GLN A 32 0.25 13.17 35.33
N ASP A 33 1.53 12.89 35.08
CA ASP A 33 2.61 13.29 35.98
C ASP A 33 2.91 14.79 35.91
N ALA A 34 2.65 15.44 34.77
CA ALA A 34 2.84 16.87 34.58
C ALA A 34 1.78 17.74 35.28
N LEU A 35 0.65 17.17 35.69
CA LEU A 35 -0.32 17.87 36.55
C LEU A 35 0.23 18.11 37.96
N ASP A 36 1.22 17.32 38.39
CA ASP A 36 1.91 17.52 39.67
C ASP A 36 3.19 18.35 39.44
N ALA A 37 3.19 19.58 39.99
CA ALA A 37 4.33 20.49 39.90
C ALA A 37 5.63 19.89 40.48
N GLY A 38 5.54 18.97 41.43
CA GLY A 38 6.70 18.28 42.01
C GLY A 38 7.31 17.21 41.09
N LEU A 39 6.52 16.62 40.20
CA LEU A 39 6.95 15.54 39.29
C LEU A 39 7.32 16.06 37.90
N PHE A 40 6.77 17.21 37.47
CA PHE A 40 7.06 17.84 36.18
C PHE A 40 8.56 18.01 35.84
N PRO A 41 9.44 18.44 36.78
CA PRO A 41 10.87 18.63 36.48
C PRO A 41 11.58 17.36 35.99
N ARG A 42 11.11 16.17 36.42
CA ARG A 42 11.67 14.88 35.97
C ARG A 42 11.39 14.61 34.50
N TRP A 43 10.21 14.99 34.03
CA TRP A 43 9.76 14.76 32.66
C TRP A 43 10.20 15.86 31.68
N LYS A 44 10.51 17.06 32.17
CA LYS A 44 10.90 18.24 31.37
C LYS A 44 11.97 17.95 30.31
N ASN A 45 13.03 17.24 30.69
CA ASN A 45 14.12 16.90 29.76
C ASN A 45 13.71 15.88 28.69
N PHE A 46 12.73 15.02 28.98
CA PHE A 46 12.21 14.02 28.05
C PHE A 46 11.12 14.56 27.11
N LEU A 47 10.42 15.64 27.50
CA LEU A 47 9.36 16.22 26.67
C LEU A 47 9.85 16.71 25.31
N LYS A 48 11.01 17.38 25.24
CA LYS A 48 11.55 17.88 23.97
C LYS A 48 11.81 16.77 22.94
N PRO A 49 12.58 15.70 23.25
CA PRO A 49 12.78 14.61 22.30
C PRO A 49 11.48 13.85 22.00
N TYR A 50 10.61 13.65 23.00
CA TYR A 50 9.30 13.03 22.80
C TYR A 50 8.43 13.81 21.81
N PHE A 51 8.36 15.13 21.95
CA PHE A 51 7.58 16.01 21.07
C PHE A 51 8.14 15.99 19.64
N ALA A 52 9.47 16.01 19.49
CA ALA A 52 10.12 15.92 18.18
C ALA A 52 9.77 14.61 17.45
N VAL A 53 9.92 13.47 18.13
CA VAL A 53 9.60 12.14 17.56
C VAL A 53 8.12 12.02 17.24
N SER A 54 7.24 12.47 18.14
CA SER A 54 5.80 12.38 17.95
C SER A 54 5.30 13.29 16.82
N CYS A 55 5.88 14.49 16.69
CA CYS A 55 5.60 15.39 15.57
C CYS A 55 6.04 14.77 14.24
N PHE A 56 7.25 14.20 14.19
CA PHE A 56 7.74 13.48 13.01
C PHE A 56 6.80 12.32 12.62
N PHE A 57 6.40 11.49 13.58
CA PHE A 57 5.43 10.41 13.35
C PHE A 57 4.08 10.93 12.82
N THR A 58 3.60 12.04 13.38
CA THR A 58 2.34 12.69 12.95
C THR A 58 2.43 13.22 11.51
N VAL A 59 3.59 13.76 11.10
CA VAL A 59 3.85 14.15 9.71
C VAL A 59 3.85 12.94 8.78
N LEU A 60 4.49 11.83 9.18
CA LEU A 60 4.48 10.59 8.38
C LEU A 60 3.05 10.06 8.19
N MET A 61 2.22 10.12 9.23
CA MET A 61 0.80 9.74 9.15
C MET A 61 0.04 10.62 8.15
N LEU A 62 0.26 11.95 8.18
CA LEU A 62 -0.34 12.88 7.22
C LEU A 62 0.07 12.54 5.78
N LEU A 63 1.36 12.28 5.55
CA LEU A 63 1.87 11.86 4.24
C LEU A 63 1.21 10.54 3.79
N ALA A 64 1.05 9.57 4.68
CA ALA A 64 0.39 8.31 4.37
C ALA A 64 -1.07 8.50 3.94
N VAL A 65 -1.82 9.36 4.64
CA VAL A 65 -3.20 9.70 4.28
C VAL A 65 -3.25 10.37 2.90
N ILE A 66 -2.39 11.35 2.64
CA ILE A 66 -2.32 12.02 1.32
C ILE A 66 -2.03 11.01 0.21
N MET A 67 -1.04 10.13 0.43
CA MET A 67 -0.66 9.11 -0.54
C MET A 67 -1.78 8.10 -0.79
N SER A 68 -2.55 7.71 0.23
CA SER A 68 -3.68 6.78 0.07
C SER A 68 -4.74 7.28 -0.91
N TYR A 69 -4.93 8.60 -1.00
CA TYR A 69 -5.85 9.21 -1.96
C TYR A 69 -5.20 9.53 -3.31
N ALA A 70 -3.93 9.94 -3.31
CA ALA A 70 -3.22 10.34 -4.53
C ALA A 70 -2.85 9.16 -5.44
N MET A 71 -2.71 7.94 -4.91
CA MET A 71 -2.18 6.79 -5.66
C MET A 71 -3.18 6.10 -6.61
N LYS A 72 -4.47 6.51 -6.64
CA LYS A 72 -5.51 5.87 -7.46
C LYS A 72 -5.09 5.69 -8.94
N GLY A 73 -4.59 6.75 -9.56
CA GLY A 73 -4.22 6.71 -10.99
C GLY A 73 -3.00 5.82 -11.26
N SER A 74 -2.02 5.83 -10.34
CA SER A 74 -0.84 4.97 -10.43
C SER A 74 -1.22 3.49 -10.29
N LEU A 75 -2.14 3.18 -9.37
CA LEU A 75 -2.66 1.83 -9.17
C LEU A 75 -3.38 1.32 -10.42
N GLU A 76 -4.29 2.11 -11.01
CA GLU A 76 -5.00 1.71 -12.21
C GLU A 76 -4.04 1.47 -13.39
N SER A 77 -3.06 2.35 -13.59
CA SER A 77 -2.06 2.20 -14.65
C SER A 77 -1.21 0.93 -14.45
N SER A 78 -0.78 0.68 -13.21
CA SER A 78 0.00 -0.50 -12.85
C SER A 78 -0.80 -1.79 -13.07
N LEU A 79 -2.08 -1.81 -12.66
CA LEU A 79 -2.97 -2.93 -12.91
C LEU A 79 -3.22 -3.15 -14.40
N LYS A 80 -3.41 -2.08 -15.18
CA LYS A 80 -3.59 -2.18 -16.63
C LYS A 80 -2.41 -2.90 -17.30
N VAL A 81 -1.19 -2.54 -16.96
CA VAL A 81 0.03 -3.17 -17.52
C VAL A 81 0.24 -4.58 -16.95
N GLY A 82 0.07 -4.74 -15.64
CA GLY A 82 0.24 -6.02 -14.93
C GLY A 82 -0.72 -7.09 -15.43
N LEU A 83 -2.01 -6.78 -15.53
CA LEU A 83 -3.04 -7.70 -16.03
C LEU A 83 -2.84 -8.02 -17.51
N LYS A 84 -2.49 -7.03 -18.34
CA LYS A 84 -2.19 -7.26 -19.76
C LYS A 84 -1.04 -8.26 -19.93
N ASN A 85 0.04 -8.10 -19.15
CA ASN A 85 1.16 -9.05 -19.16
C ASN A 85 0.76 -10.41 -18.57
N GLY A 86 -0.04 -10.42 -17.50
CA GLY A 86 -0.50 -11.65 -16.87
C GLY A 86 -1.35 -12.53 -17.78
N ILE A 87 -2.26 -11.91 -18.55
CA ILE A 87 -3.05 -12.58 -19.59
C ILE A 87 -2.15 -13.05 -20.74
N ARG A 88 -1.20 -12.22 -21.19
CA ARG A 88 -0.27 -12.57 -22.28
C ARG A 88 0.52 -13.86 -22.01
N PHE A 89 0.96 -14.06 -20.77
CA PHE A 89 1.76 -15.22 -20.37
C PHE A 89 0.93 -16.33 -19.69
N TYR A 90 -0.40 -16.25 -19.78
CA TYR A 90 -1.31 -17.19 -19.14
C TYR A 90 -1.08 -18.65 -19.59
N LYS A 91 -0.74 -18.86 -20.87
CA LYS A 91 -0.50 -20.20 -21.42
C LYS A 91 0.86 -20.82 -21.03
N ASP A 92 1.78 -20.02 -20.50
CA ASP A 92 3.19 -20.39 -20.34
C ASP A 92 3.47 -21.12 -19.01
N THR A 93 2.58 -22.06 -18.63
CA THR A 93 2.68 -22.81 -17.37
C THR A 93 3.93 -23.68 -17.28
N ASP A 94 4.50 -24.06 -18.42
CA ASP A 94 5.71 -24.89 -18.49
C ASP A 94 7.02 -24.08 -18.42
N THR A 95 6.94 -22.75 -18.42
CA THR A 95 8.14 -21.90 -18.36
C THR A 95 8.58 -21.68 -16.91
N PRO A 96 9.87 -21.93 -16.57
CA PRO A 96 10.40 -21.64 -15.24
C PRO A 96 10.12 -20.19 -14.84
N GLY A 97 9.57 -19.98 -13.65
CA GLY A 97 9.19 -18.66 -13.14
C GLY A 97 7.77 -18.20 -13.46
N ARG A 98 6.98 -18.92 -14.30
CA ARG A 98 5.58 -18.56 -14.62
C ARG A 98 4.55 -19.65 -14.36
N CYS A 99 4.96 -20.74 -13.70
CA CYS A 99 4.09 -21.90 -13.40
C CYS A 99 2.76 -21.48 -12.74
N PHE A 100 2.80 -20.55 -11.78
CA PHE A 100 1.62 -20.09 -11.04
C PHE A 100 0.79 -19.00 -11.76
N GLN A 101 1.23 -18.53 -12.94
CA GLN A 101 0.56 -17.41 -13.61
C GLN A 101 -0.90 -17.73 -13.95
N LYS A 102 -1.14 -18.92 -14.52
CA LYS A 102 -2.49 -19.40 -14.83
C LYS A 102 -3.35 -19.48 -13.58
N GLN A 103 -2.86 -20.13 -12.52
CA GLN A 103 -3.58 -20.29 -11.26
C GLN A 103 -3.94 -18.94 -10.62
N ASN A 104 -3.01 -17.99 -10.63
CA ASN A 104 -3.24 -16.66 -10.06
C ASN A 104 -4.30 -15.87 -10.83
N ILE A 105 -4.26 -15.89 -12.17
CA ILE A 105 -5.28 -15.24 -13.00
C ILE A 105 -6.64 -15.92 -12.82
N ASP A 106 -6.68 -17.27 -12.82
CA ASP A 106 -7.92 -18.03 -12.66
C ASP A 106 -8.57 -17.74 -11.30
N ARG A 107 -7.77 -17.76 -10.23
CA ARG A 107 -8.24 -17.44 -8.87
C ARG A 107 -8.77 -16.02 -8.77
N MET A 108 -8.04 -15.05 -9.33
CA MET A 108 -8.46 -13.65 -9.34
C MET A 108 -9.79 -13.46 -10.08
N GLN A 109 -9.97 -14.07 -11.26
CA GLN A 109 -11.21 -13.94 -12.03
C GLN A 109 -12.43 -14.52 -11.31
N ILE A 110 -12.25 -15.67 -10.66
CA ILE A 110 -13.30 -16.33 -9.88
C ILE A 110 -13.63 -15.53 -8.61
N GLU A 111 -12.63 -15.13 -7.85
CA GLU A 111 -12.81 -14.42 -6.56
C GLU A 111 -13.38 -13.01 -6.75
N PHE A 112 -12.92 -12.28 -7.77
CA PHE A 112 -13.37 -10.91 -8.05
C PHE A 112 -14.51 -10.81 -9.07
N GLN A 113 -15.04 -11.95 -9.52
CA GLN A 113 -16.16 -12.02 -10.46
C GLN A 113 -15.95 -11.14 -11.70
N CYS A 114 -14.80 -11.31 -12.34
CA CYS A 114 -14.33 -10.47 -13.43
C CYS A 114 -13.71 -11.30 -14.56
N CYS A 115 -13.63 -10.75 -15.76
CA CYS A 115 -12.98 -11.40 -16.90
C CYS A 115 -12.13 -10.43 -17.71
N GLY A 116 -10.95 -10.89 -18.11
CA GLY A 116 -9.99 -10.09 -18.87
C GLY A 116 -9.39 -8.92 -18.07
N ASN A 117 -8.82 -7.94 -18.77
CA ASN A 117 -8.24 -6.74 -18.18
C ASN A 117 -9.29 -5.62 -18.11
N SER A 118 -9.78 -5.19 -19.28
CA SER A 118 -10.90 -4.26 -19.44
C SER A 118 -12.22 -4.99 -19.63
N ASP A 119 -12.21 -6.07 -20.42
CA ASP A 119 -13.38 -6.94 -20.62
C ASP A 119 -12.95 -8.31 -21.17
N PHE A 120 -13.91 -9.22 -21.32
CA PHE A 120 -13.66 -10.59 -21.75
C PHE A 120 -13.01 -10.72 -23.15
N ARG A 121 -13.16 -9.72 -24.03
CA ARG A 121 -12.59 -9.73 -25.39
C ARG A 121 -11.08 -9.60 -25.39
N ASP A 122 -10.47 -9.17 -24.28
CA ASP A 122 -9.01 -9.20 -24.12
C ASP A 122 -8.42 -10.60 -24.36
N TRP A 123 -9.21 -11.65 -24.11
CA TRP A 123 -8.81 -13.03 -24.39
C TRP A 123 -8.77 -13.37 -25.88
N PHE A 124 -9.49 -12.64 -26.72
CA PHE A 124 -9.54 -12.90 -28.17
C PHE A 124 -8.25 -12.44 -28.87
N GLU A 125 -7.54 -11.47 -28.27
CA GLU A 125 -6.29 -10.92 -28.78
C GLU A 125 -5.05 -11.74 -28.37
N VAL A 126 -5.23 -12.72 -27.48
CA VAL A 126 -4.15 -13.49 -26.87
C VAL A 126 -4.37 -14.97 -27.11
N GLN A 127 -3.33 -15.67 -27.57
CA GLN A 127 -3.34 -17.12 -27.58
C GLN A 127 -3.10 -17.63 -26.15
N TRP A 128 -4.19 -17.86 -25.43
CA TRP A 128 -4.18 -18.33 -24.04
C TRP A 128 -4.23 -19.87 -23.92
N ILE A 129 -4.52 -20.58 -25.02
CA ILE A 129 -4.41 -22.04 -25.09
C ILE A 129 -2.96 -22.41 -25.40
N SER A 130 -2.36 -23.23 -24.52
CA SER A 130 -0.98 -23.70 -24.70
C SER A 130 -0.86 -24.60 -25.93
N ASN A 131 0.29 -24.49 -26.62
CA ASN A 131 0.62 -25.33 -27.77
C ASN A 131 0.55 -26.83 -27.45
N ARG A 132 0.75 -27.22 -26.17
CA ARG A 132 0.62 -28.62 -25.73
C ARG A 132 -0.78 -29.20 -25.96
N TYR A 133 -1.82 -28.36 -25.91
CA TYR A 133 -3.21 -28.78 -26.07
C TYR A 133 -3.72 -28.63 -27.50
N LEU A 134 -2.86 -28.18 -28.44
CA LEU A 134 -3.22 -27.99 -29.83
C LEU A 134 -2.65 -29.13 -30.67
N ASP A 135 -3.52 -29.83 -31.39
CA ASP A 135 -3.10 -30.81 -32.39
C ASP A 135 -2.74 -30.09 -33.70
N PHE A 136 -1.45 -29.81 -33.87
CA PHE A 136 -0.90 -29.21 -35.10
C PHE A 136 -0.94 -30.14 -36.31
N SER A 137 -1.39 -31.40 -36.19
CA SER A 137 -1.63 -32.27 -37.34
C SER A 137 -3.01 -32.00 -37.96
N SER A 138 -3.98 -31.61 -37.15
CA SER A 138 -5.36 -31.35 -37.55
C SER A 138 -5.47 -30.21 -38.56
N LYS A 139 -6.38 -30.37 -39.53
CA LYS A 139 -6.63 -29.35 -40.55
C LYS A 139 -7.22 -28.07 -39.94
N GLU A 140 -8.13 -28.22 -38.99
CA GLU A 140 -8.81 -27.10 -38.33
C GLU A 140 -7.85 -26.17 -37.58
N VAL A 141 -6.90 -26.73 -36.81
CA VAL A 141 -5.89 -25.93 -36.10
C VAL A 141 -4.96 -25.22 -37.09
N LYS A 142 -4.51 -25.91 -38.14
CA LYS A 142 -3.68 -25.30 -39.19
C LYS A 142 -4.40 -24.16 -39.90
N ASP A 143 -5.65 -24.37 -40.29
CA ASP A 143 -6.45 -23.37 -41.00
C ASP A 143 -6.74 -22.16 -40.11
N ARG A 144 -6.98 -22.38 -38.81
CA ARG A 144 -7.13 -21.31 -37.82
C ARG A 144 -5.85 -20.50 -37.63
N ILE A 145 -4.71 -21.16 -37.49
CA ILE A 145 -3.40 -20.49 -37.35
C ILE A 145 -3.08 -19.64 -38.59
N LYS A 146 -3.37 -20.16 -39.79
CA LYS A 146 -3.13 -19.46 -41.06
C LYS A 146 -4.05 -18.26 -41.28
N SER A 147 -5.29 -18.33 -40.78
CA SER A 147 -6.28 -17.26 -40.94
C SER A 147 -6.11 -16.12 -39.93
N ASN A 148 -5.47 -16.40 -38.80
CA ASN A 148 -5.22 -15.40 -37.76
C ASN A 148 -3.93 -14.59 -38.00
N VAL A 149 -3.90 -13.41 -37.41
CA VAL A 149 -2.72 -12.54 -37.42
C VAL A 149 -1.55 -13.16 -36.64
N ASP A 150 -0.34 -12.91 -37.12
CA ASP A 150 0.94 -13.36 -36.53
C ASP A 150 1.11 -14.89 -36.37
N GLY A 151 0.31 -15.71 -37.08
CA GLY A 151 0.39 -17.17 -36.97
C GLY A 151 0.03 -17.69 -35.59
N ARG A 152 -0.84 -16.98 -34.86
CA ARG A 152 -1.30 -17.36 -33.51
C ARG A 152 -2.63 -18.10 -33.58
N TYR A 153 -2.85 -19.02 -32.64
CA TYR A 153 -4.16 -19.67 -32.48
C TYR A 153 -5.08 -18.77 -31.64
N LEU A 154 -5.69 -17.77 -32.28
CA LEU A 154 -6.69 -16.90 -31.66
C LEU A 154 -8.09 -17.47 -31.87
N VAL A 155 -8.93 -17.38 -30.85
CA VAL A 155 -10.30 -17.88 -30.84
C VAL A 155 -11.22 -16.87 -30.17
N ASP A 156 -12.47 -16.83 -30.63
CA ASP A 156 -13.57 -16.21 -29.89
C ASP A 156 -13.89 -17.10 -28.68
N GLY A 157 -13.11 -16.94 -27.62
CA GLY A 157 -13.32 -17.66 -26.39
C GLY A 157 -12.47 -17.23 -25.20
N VAL A 158 -12.91 -17.64 -24.02
CA VAL A 158 -12.39 -17.27 -22.71
C VAL A 158 -12.03 -18.51 -21.89
N PRO A 159 -11.12 -18.41 -20.91
CA PRO A 159 -10.89 -19.50 -19.96
C PRO A 159 -12.10 -19.73 -19.06
N PHE A 160 -12.21 -20.96 -18.51
CA PHE A 160 -13.27 -21.35 -17.58
C PHE A 160 -13.40 -20.46 -16.34
N SER A 161 -12.33 -19.82 -15.91
CA SER A 161 -12.33 -18.90 -14.76
C SER A 161 -13.18 -17.64 -14.96
N CYS A 162 -13.53 -17.30 -16.20
CA CYS A 162 -14.47 -16.22 -16.51
C CYS A 162 -15.95 -16.61 -16.37
N CYS A 163 -16.26 -17.89 -16.16
CA CYS A 163 -17.63 -18.39 -16.05
C CYS A 163 -18.32 -17.90 -14.78
N ASN A 164 -19.60 -17.50 -14.91
CA ASN A 164 -20.44 -17.15 -13.77
C ASN A 164 -21.15 -18.40 -13.22
N PRO A 165 -20.84 -18.88 -12.01
CA PRO A 165 -21.45 -20.07 -11.43
C PRO A 165 -22.91 -19.87 -11.03
N SER A 166 -23.37 -18.61 -10.91
CA SER A 166 -24.78 -18.29 -10.64
C SER A 166 -25.66 -18.39 -11.89
N SER A 167 -25.06 -18.67 -13.06
CA SER A 167 -25.82 -18.86 -14.29
C SER A 167 -26.66 -20.14 -14.25
N PRO A 168 -27.94 -20.10 -14.66
CA PRO A 168 -28.77 -21.30 -14.78
C PRO A 168 -28.37 -22.19 -15.97
N ARG A 169 -27.52 -21.70 -16.89
CA ARG A 169 -27.06 -22.43 -18.07
C ARG A 169 -25.60 -22.89 -17.91
N PRO A 170 -25.20 -24.00 -18.56
CA PRO A 170 -23.80 -24.39 -18.65
C PRO A 170 -22.94 -23.27 -19.23
N CYS A 171 -21.73 -23.11 -18.70
CA CYS A 171 -20.85 -22.04 -19.13
C CYS A 171 -20.46 -22.20 -20.61
N ILE A 172 -20.66 -21.14 -21.39
CA ILE A 172 -20.18 -21.03 -22.76
C ILE A 172 -18.83 -20.34 -22.72
N GLN A 173 -17.81 -21.01 -23.26
CA GLN A 173 -16.46 -20.46 -23.36
C GLN A 173 -16.06 -20.08 -24.77
N TYR A 174 -16.78 -20.54 -25.80
CA TYR A 174 -16.39 -20.37 -27.20
C TYR A 174 -17.57 -19.86 -28.04
N GLN A 175 -17.27 -19.20 -29.15
CA GLN A 175 -18.27 -18.62 -30.06
C GLN A 175 -19.18 -17.61 -29.35
N LEU A 176 -18.60 -16.78 -28.47
CA LEU A 176 -19.34 -15.84 -27.63
C LEU A 176 -19.95 -14.70 -28.46
N THR A 177 -19.34 -14.33 -29.57
CA THR A 177 -19.85 -13.24 -30.43
C THR A 177 -20.85 -13.73 -31.48
N ASN A 178 -21.07 -15.04 -31.57
CA ASN A 178 -21.94 -15.64 -32.57
C ASN A 178 -23.28 -16.06 -31.97
N ASN A 179 -24.31 -15.23 -32.15
CA ASN A 179 -25.69 -15.49 -31.67
C ASN A 179 -26.30 -16.80 -32.20
N SER A 180 -25.85 -17.29 -33.37
CA SER A 180 -26.37 -18.52 -33.98
C SER A 180 -25.65 -19.79 -33.50
N ALA A 181 -24.54 -19.65 -32.79
CA ALA A 181 -23.72 -20.80 -32.38
C ALA A 181 -24.34 -21.61 -31.25
N HIS A 182 -25.22 -21.00 -30.45
CA HIS A 182 -25.82 -21.61 -29.27
C HIS A 182 -27.33 -21.45 -29.29
N TYR A 183 -28.05 -22.44 -28.75
CA TYR A 183 -29.50 -22.39 -28.65
C TYR A 183 -29.93 -21.25 -27.71
N ASN A 184 -30.85 -20.41 -28.19
CA ASN A 184 -31.41 -19.26 -27.46
C ASN A 184 -30.33 -18.40 -26.79
N TYR A 185 -29.36 -17.93 -27.58
CA TYR A 185 -28.20 -17.18 -27.13
C TYR A 185 -28.16 -15.82 -27.78
N GLU A 186 -28.07 -14.78 -26.97
CA GLU A 186 -27.90 -13.40 -27.43
C GLU A 186 -26.85 -12.71 -26.58
N PHE A 187 -25.63 -12.56 -27.11
CA PHE A 187 -24.49 -12.10 -26.31
C PHE A 187 -24.63 -10.67 -25.79
N GLN A 188 -25.52 -9.86 -26.39
CA GLN A 188 -25.73 -8.45 -26.00
C GLN A 188 -26.64 -8.29 -24.79
N THR A 189 -27.58 -9.21 -24.60
CA THR A 189 -28.61 -9.15 -23.54
C THR A 189 -28.35 -10.18 -22.45
N GLU A 190 -27.53 -11.19 -22.72
CA GLU A 190 -27.28 -12.30 -21.81
C GLU A 190 -26.10 -12.01 -20.86
N GLU A 191 -26.36 -11.20 -19.83
CA GLU A 191 -25.40 -10.81 -18.80
C GLU A 191 -24.97 -11.96 -17.84
N LEU A 192 -25.52 -13.17 -18.03
CA LEU A 192 -25.55 -14.18 -16.98
C LEU A 192 -24.59 -15.35 -17.18
N ASN A 193 -23.94 -15.54 -18.33
CA ASN A 193 -23.08 -16.72 -18.57
C ASN A 193 -21.63 -16.53 -18.09
N ILE A 194 -21.05 -15.36 -18.37
CA ILE A 194 -19.67 -15.01 -18.01
C ILE A 194 -19.64 -13.66 -17.30
N TYR A 195 -18.55 -13.39 -16.58
CA TYR A 195 -18.35 -12.06 -15.99
C TYR A 195 -18.03 -11.04 -17.09
N LEU A 196 -18.90 -10.03 -17.25
CA LEU A 196 -18.69 -8.94 -18.21
C LEU A 196 -17.75 -7.86 -17.70
N ARG A 197 -17.61 -7.74 -16.38
CA ARG A 197 -16.78 -6.73 -15.73
C ARG A 197 -15.29 -7.06 -15.88
N GLY A 198 -14.50 -6.07 -16.29
CA GLY A 198 -13.04 -6.20 -16.37
C GLY A 198 -12.36 -6.33 -15.01
N CYS A 199 -11.31 -7.15 -14.91
CA CYS A 199 -10.60 -7.32 -13.65
C CYS A 199 -9.84 -6.08 -13.20
N ARG A 200 -9.44 -5.19 -14.12
CA ARG A 200 -8.86 -3.89 -13.74
C ARG A 200 -9.84 -3.06 -12.93
N GLU A 201 -11.08 -2.96 -13.40
CA GLU A 201 -12.12 -2.20 -12.72
C GLU A 201 -12.51 -2.86 -11.39
N ALA A 202 -12.64 -4.19 -11.37
CA ALA A 202 -12.93 -4.94 -10.15
C ALA A 202 -11.86 -4.71 -9.06
N LEU A 203 -10.58 -4.85 -9.41
CA LEU A 203 -9.47 -4.68 -8.49
C LEU A 203 -9.29 -3.22 -8.05
N VAL A 204 -9.41 -2.25 -8.97
CA VAL A 204 -9.34 -0.82 -8.60
C VAL A 204 -10.42 -0.49 -7.58
N ASN A 205 -11.66 -0.93 -7.80
CA ASN A 205 -12.75 -0.66 -6.86
C ASN A 205 -12.54 -1.34 -5.51
N TYR A 206 -12.02 -2.57 -5.50
CA TYR A 206 -11.67 -3.27 -4.26
C TYR A 206 -10.56 -2.55 -3.46
N TYR A 207 -9.43 -2.28 -4.10
CA TYR A 207 -8.30 -1.64 -3.43
C TYR A 207 -8.59 -0.19 -3.02
N MET A 208 -9.34 0.57 -3.83
CA MET A 208 -9.79 1.91 -3.45
C MET A 208 -10.76 1.87 -2.26
N GLY A 209 -11.64 0.88 -2.20
CA GLY A 209 -12.51 0.67 -1.05
C GLY A 209 -11.69 0.43 0.23
N LEU A 210 -10.67 -0.42 0.14
CA LEU A 210 -9.74 -0.70 1.25
C LEU A 210 -8.90 0.53 1.64
N MET A 211 -8.39 1.27 0.67
CA MET A 211 -7.62 2.50 0.92
C MET A 211 -8.49 3.59 1.57
N ASN A 212 -9.75 3.72 1.18
CA ASN A 212 -10.67 4.68 1.79
C ASN A 212 -11.00 4.32 3.25
N THR A 213 -11.26 3.04 3.55
CA THR A 213 -11.56 2.61 4.93
C THR A 213 -10.35 2.73 5.84
N ILE A 214 -9.18 2.27 5.39
CA ILE A 214 -7.93 2.42 6.14
C ILE A 214 -7.55 3.90 6.26
N GLY A 215 -7.66 4.67 5.17
CA GLY A 215 -7.36 6.09 5.14
C GLY A 215 -8.22 6.90 6.12
N ALA A 216 -9.51 6.60 6.24
CA ALA A 216 -10.39 7.20 7.25
C ALA A 216 -9.96 6.85 8.69
N GLY A 217 -9.55 5.60 8.92
CA GLY A 217 -9.01 5.17 10.22
C GLY A 217 -7.73 5.91 10.58
N VAL A 218 -6.75 5.97 9.67
CA VAL A 218 -5.48 6.67 9.88
C VAL A 218 -5.70 8.18 10.06
N LEU A 219 -6.61 8.79 9.31
CA LEU A 219 -6.99 10.19 9.48
C LEU A 219 -7.57 10.46 10.87
N SER A 220 -8.42 9.56 11.38
CA SER A 220 -8.98 9.68 12.73
C SER A 220 -7.89 9.63 13.80
N VAL A 221 -6.94 8.69 13.67
CA VAL A 221 -5.78 8.59 14.58
C VAL A 221 -4.88 9.81 14.46
N PHE A 222 -4.66 10.35 13.26
CA PHE A 222 -3.91 11.58 13.03
C PHE A 222 -4.52 12.78 13.76
N LEU A 223 -5.84 12.96 13.69
CA LEU A 223 -6.54 14.05 14.38
C LEU A 223 -6.43 13.90 15.91
N LEU A 224 -6.63 12.69 16.43
CA LEU A 224 -6.47 12.40 17.86
C LEU A 224 -5.04 12.68 18.32
N GLN A 225 -4.04 12.16 17.60
CA GLN A 225 -2.62 12.38 17.88
C GLN A 225 -2.28 13.88 17.86
N GLY A 226 -2.77 14.62 16.86
CA GLY A 226 -2.59 16.06 16.76
C GLY A 226 -3.17 16.80 17.98
N SER A 227 -4.39 16.44 18.39
CA SER A 227 -5.03 17.03 19.57
C SER A 227 -4.26 16.77 20.87
N VAL A 228 -3.71 15.56 21.05
CA VAL A 228 -2.89 15.19 22.21
C VAL A 228 -1.59 15.98 22.22
N LEU A 229 -0.92 16.13 21.07
CA LEU A 229 0.32 16.89 20.99
C LEU A 229 0.11 18.39 21.24
N VAL A 230 -0.96 18.96 20.71
CA VAL A 230 -1.34 20.35 20.99
C VAL A 230 -1.61 20.53 22.49
N SER A 231 -2.39 19.64 23.09
CA SER A 231 -2.73 19.70 24.53
C SER A 231 -1.48 19.56 25.41
N LEU A 232 -0.60 18.60 25.10
CA LEU A 232 0.66 18.40 25.81
C LEU A 232 1.59 19.61 25.65
N ARG A 233 1.59 20.27 24.49
CA ARG A 233 2.39 21.48 24.27
C ARG A 233 1.91 22.64 25.14
N PHE A 234 0.60 22.87 25.19
CA PHE A 234 0.01 23.86 26.10
C PHE A 234 0.38 23.56 27.55
N LEU A 235 0.19 22.32 28.00
CA LEU A 235 0.53 21.89 29.36
C LEU A 235 2.02 22.11 29.67
N GLN A 236 2.90 21.72 28.75
CA GLN A 236 4.35 21.92 28.91
C GLN A 236 4.68 23.39 29.17
N THR A 237 4.20 24.29 28.32
CA THR A 237 4.55 25.71 28.39
C THR A 237 3.98 26.39 29.63
N ALA A 238 2.75 26.04 30.03
CA ALA A 238 2.14 26.55 31.25
C ALA A 238 2.90 26.08 32.51
N MET A 239 3.32 24.81 32.55
CA MET A 239 4.05 24.23 33.69
C MET A 239 5.50 24.71 33.77
N GLU A 240 6.13 25.07 32.65
CA GLU A 240 7.48 25.67 32.65
C GLU A 240 7.52 27.01 33.39
N ALA A 241 6.42 27.77 33.41
CA ALA A 241 6.30 29.02 34.17
C ALA A 241 6.10 28.79 35.69
N VAL A 242 5.52 27.64 36.08
CA VAL A 242 5.38 27.25 37.50
C VAL A 242 6.69 26.67 38.05
N ALA A 243 7.45 25.98 37.19
CA ALA A 243 8.66 25.27 37.58
C ALA A 243 9.76 26.22 38.11
N GLY A 244 9.96 26.23 39.43
CA GLY A 244 10.99 27.03 40.10
C GLY A 244 10.45 28.10 41.06
N ASN A 245 9.12 28.28 41.13
CA ASN A 245 8.48 29.15 42.11
C ASN A 245 8.07 28.37 43.37
N GLU A 246 8.17 28.99 44.55
CA GLU A 246 7.73 28.38 45.82
C GLU A 246 6.21 28.25 45.92
N ASN A 247 5.47 29.19 45.31
CA ASN A 247 4.01 29.12 45.22
C ASN A 247 3.60 28.41 43.93
N THR A 248 2.88 27.29 44.05
CA THR A 248 2.40 26.52 42.89
C THR A 248 1.02 26.99 42.38
N GLU A 249 0.32 27.82 43.14
CA GLU A 249 -1.01 28.36 42.81
C GLU A 249 -0.93 29.70 42.06
N ILE A 250 -0.16 29.75 40.97
CA ILE A 250 0.01 30.95 40.14
C ILE A 250 -0.75 30.78 38.83
N GLU A 251 -1.37 31.86 38.34
CA GLU A 251 -1.90 31.89 36.98
C GLU A 251 -0.75 31.89 35.97
N THR A 252 -0.76 30.93 35.03
CA THR A 252 0.24 30.83 33.96
C THR A 252 -0.42 30.73 32.58
N GLU A 253 0.27 31.23 31.57
CA GLU A 253 -0.18 31.18 30.19
C GLU A 253 0.50 30.03 29.43
N GLY A 254 -0.29 29.26 28.68
CA GLY A 254 0.21 28.23 27.77
C GLY A 254 0.19 28.72 26.33
N TYR A 255 1.24 28.43 25.57
CA TYR A 255 1.37 28.83 24.16
C TYR A 255 1.81 27.67 23.29
N LEU A 256 1.37 27.66 22.02
CA LEU A 256 1.78 26.63 21.08
C LEU A 256 3.21 26.88 20.56
N LEU A 257 3.51 28.14 20.25
CA LEU A 257 4.78 28.63 19.72
C LEU A 257 5.25 29.82 20.55
N GLU A 258 6.39 29.67 21.21
CA GLU A 258 7.05 30.77 21.94
C GLU A 258 7.72 31.75 20.98
N LYS A 259 8.25 31.19 19.89
CA LYS A 259 9.07 31.85 18.89
C LYS A 259 8.43 31.70 17.51
N SER A 260 8.96 32.41 16.53
CA SER A 260 8.57 32.20 15.13
C SER A 260 8.74 30.74 14.71
N VAL A 261 7.91 30.26 13.78
CA VAL A 261 7.96 28.88 13.26
C VAL A 261 9.36 28.51 12.76
N LYS A 262 10.03 29.45 12.07
CA LYS A 262 11.38 29.23 11.54
C LYS A 262 12.40 29.00 12.65
N GLU A 263 12.34 29.80 13.70
CA GLU A 263 13.26 29.71 14.85
C GLU A 263 13.02 28.42 15.63
N THR A 264 11.74 28.06 15.83
CA THR A 264 11.36 26.80 16.47
C THR A 264 11.90 25.60 15.68
N ILE A 265 11.74 25.59 14.35
CA ILE A 265 12.28 24.50 13.51
C ILE A 265 13.80 24.43 13.62
N MET A 266 14.51 25.56 13.58
CA MET A 266 15.97 25.60 13.73
C MET A 266 16.43 25.07 15.09
N ASP A 267 15.74 25.42 16.18
CA ASP A 267 16.07 24.96 17.53
C ASP A 267 15.96 23.42 17.67
N TYR A 268 14.99 22.80 16.99
CA TYR A 268 14.84 21.34 16.96
C TYR A 268 15.75 20.66 15.92
N ALA A 269 16.00 21.28 14.78
CA ALA A 269 16.79 20.68 13.69
C ALA A 269 18.31 20.72 13.94
N ASN A 270 18.84 21.79 14.54
CA ASN A 270 20.27 21.96 14.79
C ASN A 270 20.92 20.82 15.60
N PRO A 271 20.37 20.37 16.75
CA PRO A 271 20.97 19.26 17.51
C PRO A 271 20.92 17.93 16.75
N VAL A 272 19.85 17.71 15.98
CA VAL A 272 19.69 16.51 15.14
C VAL A 272 20.69 16.52 13.99
N LEU A 273 20.83 17.65 13.29
CA LEU A 273 21.80 17.83 12.21
C LEU A 273 23.22 17.63 12.73
N LYS A 274 23.55 18.18 13.90
CA LYS A 274 24.85 18.03 14.55
C LYS A 274 25.13 16.57 14.93
N PHE A 275 24.13 15.84 15.42
CA PHE A 275 24.25 14.41 15.70
C PHE A 275 24.51 13.58 14.43
N PHE A 276 23.75 13.82 13.35
CA PHE A 276 23.98 13.14 12.06
C PHE A 276 25.33 13.50 11.42
N LEU A 277 25.78 14.76 11.54
CA LEU A 277 27.09 15.21 11.07
C LEU A 277 28.25 14.58 11.87
N LEU A 278 28.10 14.45 13.18
CA LEU A 278 29.09 13.76 14.04
C LEU A 278 29.15 12.26 13.74
N THR A 279 28.02 11.63 13.39
CA THR A 279 27.98 10.20 13.01
C THR A 279 28.69 9.92 11.68
N ASN A 280 28.85 10.94 10.83
CA ASN A 280 29.61 10.85 9.58
C ASN A 280 31.13 11.09 9.75
N GLN A 281 31.61 11.46 10.95
CA GLN A 281 33.05 11.52 11.23
C GLN A 281 33.48 10.23 11.93
N VAL A 282 33.76 9.19 11.16
CA VAL A 282 34.51 8.03 11.64
C VAL A 282 35.98 8.43 11.74
N GLU A 283 36.58 8.21 12.90
CA GLU A 283 37.98 8.46 13.24
C GLU A 283 38.94 7.80 12.22
N GLU A 284 39.67 8.59 11.43
CA GLU A 284 40.90 8.14 10.80
C GLU A 284 41.97 7.96 11.90
N GLY A 285 42.18 6.71 12.29
CA GLY A 285 43.17 6.31 13.29
C GLY A 285 44.58 6.70 12.88
N THR A 286 45.25 7.44 13.78
CA THR A 286 46.66 7.79 13.74
C THR A 286 47.55 6.54 13.72
N ALA A 287 48.18 6.25 12.59
CA ALA A 287 49.30 5.31 12.52
C ALA A 287 50.56 5.99 13.08
N ALA A 288 50.84 5.78 14.37
CA ALA A 288 52.13 6.15 14.96
C ALA A 288 53.21 5.14 14.50
N GLY A 289 54.17 5.64 13.73
CA GLY A 289 55.32 4.88 13.26
C GLY A 289 56.21 4.38 14.40
N ALA A 290 56.55 3.10 14.35
CA ALA A 290 57.57 2.50 15.19
C ALA A 290 58.95 2.75 14.56
N THR A 291 59.82 3.46 15.28
CA THR A 291 61.28 3.43 15.11
C THR A 291 61.89 2.51 16.17
N PRO A 292 62.80 1.58 15.81
CA PRO A 292 63.48 0.75 16.79
C PRO A 292 64.64 1.52 17.45
N THR A 293 64.81 1.30 18.75
CA THR A 293 65.92 1.77 19.57
C THR A 293 67.23 1.02 19.27
N ALA A 294 68.33 1.67 19.66
CA ALA A 294 69.74 1.26 19.60
C ALA A 294 70.06 -0.21 19.89
#